data_AF-A0A381VR00-F1
#
_entry.id   AF-A0A381VR00-F1
#
_cell.length_a   1.000
_cell.length_b   1.000
_cell.length_c   1.000
_cell.angle_alpha   90.00
_cell.angle_beta   90.00
_cell.angle_gamma   90.00
#
_symmetry.space_group_name_H-M   'P 1'
#
loop_
_entity.id
_entity.type
_entity.pdbx_description
1 polymer ?
#
loop_
_entity_poly.entity_id
_entity_poly.type
_entity_poly.pdbx_seq_one_letter_code
_entity_poly.pdbx_strand_id
1 'polypeptide(L)'
;MPFWTTVAAMFVIYCGGPFGIEEVVPRSGPTLAIAGLLFMAIFWGIPSILQNSELISAIPMEGGVYQWYKKSWGPYWGFQLGWLEWLTWMFDAALYPTLLAEYFVIFIWPDAPFSISWGLTIGVIWLTVLLNIRGVKTVGPLFNLLIWIQVMPLLVLVYYGIGLID
;
A
#
# COMPACT_ATOMS: atom_id res chain seq x y z
N MET A 1 9.51 7.16 -17.40
CA MET A 1 10.31 6.55 -16.31
C MET A 1 10.87 5.23 -16.80
N PRO A 2 12.04 4.78 -16.30
CA PRO A 2 12.53 3.43 -16.58
C PRO A 2 11.53 2.38 -16.12
N PHE A 3 11.43 1.25 -16.85
CA PHE A 3 10.51 0.15 -16.54
C PHE A 3 10.58 -0.29 -15.08
N TRP A 4 11.79 -0.52 -14.55
CA TRP A 4 11.99 -0.93 -13.16
C TRP A 4 11.50 0.09 -12.13
N THR A 5 11.61 1.38 -12.42
CA THR A 5 11.09 2.43 -11.54
C THR A 5 9.57 2.43 -11.51
N THR A 6 8.92 2.11 -12.63
CA THR A 6 7.47 1.93 -12.66
C THR A 6 7.04 0.71 -11.84
N VAL A 7 7.73 -0.43 -12.00
CA VAL A 7 7.45 -1.64 -11.21
C VAL A 7 7.65 -1.38 -9.72
N ALA A 8 8.75 -0.73 -9.33
CA ALA A 8 9.03 -0.37 -7.94
C ALA A 8 7.98 0.60 -7.39
N ALA A 9 7.56 1.60 -8.17
CA ALA A 9 6.50 2.51 -7.77
C ALA A 9 5.16 1.78 -7.58
N MET A 10 4.78 0.90 -8.51
CA MET A 10 3.55 0.11 -8.39
C MET A 10 3.59 -0.77 -7.13
N PHE A 11 4.72 -1.44 -6.87
CA PHE A 11 4.89 -2.25 -5.66
C PHE A 11 4.80 -1.38 -4.39
N VAL A 12 5.54 -0.28 -4.30
CA VAL A 12 5.55 0.55 -3.08
C VAL A 12 4.21 1.25 -2.83
N ILE A 13 3.47 1.62 -3.88
CA ILE A 13 2.17 2.30 -3.75
C ILE A 13 1.05 1.32 -3.38
N TYR A 14 1.03 0.11 -3.97
CA TYR A 14 -0.06 -0.85 -3.77
C TYR A 14 0.25 -1.97 -2.77
N CYS A 15 1.52 -2.35 -2.63
CA CYS A 15 1.98 -3.30 -1.64
C CYS A 15 2.70 -2.55 -0.52
N GLY A 16 1.95 -2.16 0.51
CA GLY A 16 2.51 -1.65 1.77
C GLY A 16 3.28 -2.70 2.59
N GLY A 17 3.67 -3.83 2.01
CA GLY A 17 4.20 -5.02 2.71
C GLY A 17 3.12 -5.81 3.47
N PRO A 18 3.46 -6.93 4.12
CA PRO A 18 2.54 -7.71 4.97
C PRO A 18 2.35 -7.06 6.36
N PHE A 19 2.65 -5.77 6.49
CA PHE A 19 2.54 -5.01 7.72
C PHE A 19 1.06 -4.69 7.98
N GLY A 20 0.56 -5.00 9.17
CA GLY A 20 -0.85 -4.93 9.55
C GLY A 20 -1.63 -6.25 9.44
N ILE A 21 -1.04 -7.31 8.87
CA ILE A 21 -1.66 -8.65 8.80
C ILE A 21 -0.93 -9.69 9.65
N GLU A 22 0.02 -9.27 10.48
CA GLU A 22 0.83 -10.17 11.31
C GLU A 22 -0.02 -10.96 12.31
N GLU A 23 -1.11 -10.36 12.80
CA GLU A 23 -2.03 -11.01 13.74
C GLU A 23 -2.89 -12.11 13.10
N VAL A 24 -2.97 -12.18 11.76
CA VAL A 24 -3.81 -13.17 11.08
C VAL A 24 -3.31 -14.58 11.37
N VAL A 25 -2.00 -14.81 11.35
CA VAL A 25 -1.43 -16.15 11.58
C VAL A 25 -1.60 -16.60 13.05
N PRO A 26 -1.23 -15.82 14.08
CA PRO A 26 -1.45 -16.20 15.47
C PRO A 26 -2.92 -16.43 15.84
N ARG A 27 -3.85 -15.68 15.23
CA ARG A 27 -5.28 -15.78 15.56
C ARG A 27 -6.02 -16.88 14.82
N SER A 28 -5.68 -17.13 13.55
CA SER A 28 -6.39 -18.10 12.70
C SER A 28 -5.62 -19.40 12.43
N GLY A 29 -4.32 -19.43 12.74
CA GLY A 29 -3.42 -20.50 12.36
C GLY A 29 -2.89 -20.35 10.92
N PRO A 30 -1.75 -20.99 10.61
CA PRO A 30 -1.05 -20.80 9.33
C PRO A 30 -1.88 -21.25 8.12
N THR A 31 -2.60 -22.37 8.22
CA THR A 31 -3.38 -22.93 7.10
C THR A 31 -4.51 -22.01 6.67
N LEU A 32 -5.29 -21.50 7.64
CA LEU A 32 -6.40 -20.58 7.35
C LEU A 32 -5.90 -19.22 6.87
N ALA A 33 -4.80 -18.72 7.44
CA ALA A 33 -4.17 -17.48 6.98
C ALA A 33 -3.75 -17.59 5.50
N ILE A 34 -3.03 -18.65 5.12
CA ILE A 34 -2.60 -18.87 3.73
C ILE A 34 -3.81 -19.07 2.80
N ALA A 35 -4.79 -19.88 3.22
CA ALA A 35 -6.00 -20.11 2.43
C ALA A 35 -6.78 -18.79 2.20
N GLY A 36 -6.90 -17.95 3.21
CA GLY A 36 -7.55 -16.64 3.11
C GLY A 36 -6.80 -15.68 2.19
N LEU A 37 -5.47 -15.63 2.27
CA LEU A 37 -4.64 -14.82 1.37
C LEU A 37 -4.76 -15.28 -0.08
N LEU A 38 -4.71 -16.59 -0.33
CA LEU A 38 -4.89 -17.15 -1.68
C LEU A 38 -6.30 -16.89 -2.20
N PHE A 39 -7.32 -17.03 -1.35
CA PHE A 39 -8.70 -16.70 -1.71
C PHE A 39 -8.83 -15.24 -2.15
N MET A 40 -8.29 -14.30 -1.37
CA MET A 40 -8.29 -12.88 -1.73
C MET A 40 -7.51 -12.63 -3.02
N ALA A 41 -6.34 -13.25 -3.20
CA ALA A 41 -5.56 -13.10 -4.43
C ALA A 41 -6.34 -13.57 -5.67
N ILE A 42 -7.03 -14.71 -5.58
CA ILE A 42 -7.75 -15.31 -6.72
C ILE A 42 -9.06 -14.59 -7.02
N PHE A 43 -9.87 -14.29 -6.00
CA PHE A 43 -11.22 -13.76 -6.21
C PHE A 43 -11.28 -12.23 -6.23
N TRP A 44 -10.28 -11.56 -5.66
CA TRP A 44 -10.22 -10.10 -5.65
C TRP A 44 -9.06 -9.58 -6.49
N GLY A 45 -7.84 -10.03 -6.20
CA GLY A 45 -6.60 -9.51 -6.79
C GLY A 45 -6.55 -9.70 -8.31
N ILE A 46 -6.62 -10.94 -8.78
CA ILE A 46 -6.53 -11.27 -10.22
C ILE A 46 -7.64 -10.57 -11.03
N PRO A 47 -8.94 -10.67 -10.67
CA PRO A 47 -10.00 -9.98 -11.40
C PRO A 47 -9.80 -8.47 -11.45
N SER A 48 -9.39 -7.86 -10.33
CA SER A 48 -9.15 -6.42 -10.24
C SER A 48 -8.01 -5.99 -11.17
N ILE A 49 -6.91 -6.74 -11.23
CA ILE A 49 -5.78 -6.41 -12.13
C ILE A 49 -6.19 -6.56 -13.59
N LEU A 50 -6.89 -7.64 -13.95
CA LEU A 50 -7.36 -7.88 -15.31
C LEU A 50 -8.33 -6.77 -15.76
N GLN A 51 -9.33 -6.44 -14.93
CA GLN A 51 -10.29 -5.38 -15.21
C GLN A 51 -9.61 -4.01 -15.39
N ASN A 52 -8.69 -3.64 -14.49
CA ASN A 52 -7.94 -2.39 -14.61
C ASN A 52 -7.08 -2.35 -15.88
N SER A 53 -6.45 -3.47 -16.24
CA SER A 53 -5.61 -3.57 -17.45
C SER A 53 -6.42 -3.42 -18.74
N GLU A 54 -7.64 -3.95 -18.77
CA GLU A 54 -8.54 -3.79 -19.90
C GLU A 54 -9.03 -2.34 -20.01
N LEU A 55 -9.52 -1.77 -18.91
CA LEU A 55 -10.10 -0.42 -18.89
C LEU A 55 -9.07 0.67 -19.20
N ILE A 56 -7.83 0.55 -18.70
CA ILE A 56 -6.78 1.54 -18.99
C ILE A 56 -6.40 1.55 -20.48
N SER A 57 -6.50 0.39 -21.16
CA SER A 57 -6.24 0.27 -22.59
C SER A 57 -7.43 0.72 -23.45
N ALA A 58 -8.65 0.43 -23.01
CA ALA A 58 -9.88 0.71 -23.75
C ALA A 58 -10.37 2.17 -23.59
N ILE A 59 -10.11 2.79 -22.44
CA ILE A 59 -10.58 4.14 -22.10
C ILE A 59 -9.40 4.96 -21.50
N PRO A 60 -8.43 5.38 -22.34
CA PRO A 60 -7.28 6.17 -21.91
C PRO A 60 -7.67 7.65 -21.75
N MET A 61 -8.63 7.93 -20.86
CA MET A 61 -9.11 9.28 -20.57
C MET A 61 -8.43 9.85 -19.33
N GLU A 62 -8.13 11.14 -19.38
CA GLU A 62 -7.64 11.89 -18.23
C GLU A 62 -8.67 11.88 -17.09
N GLY A 63 -8.24 11.47 -15.89
CA GLY A 63 -9.10 11.28 -14.72
C GLY A 63 -9.33 9.82 -14.29
N GLY A 64 -8.77 8.85 -15.02
CA GLY A 64 -8.66 7.45 -14.57
C GLY A 64 -10.00 6.81 -14.18
N VAL A 65 -10.03 6.17 -13.01
CA VAL A 65 -11.15 5.34 -12.53
C VAL A 65 -12.46 6.13 -12.46
N TYR A 66 -12.43 7.41 -12.08
CA TYR A 66 -13.60 8.28 -12.08
C TYR A 66 -14.28 8.38 -13.45
N GLN A 67 -13.50 8.50 -14.54
CA GLN A 67 -14.06 8.56 -15.89
C GLN A 67 -14.69 7.23 -16.29
N TRP A 68 -14.12 6.11 -15.84
CA TRP A 68 -14.67 4.79 -16.08
C TRP A 68 -16.04 4.64 -15.42
N TYR A 69 -16.17 5.02 -14.14
CA TYR A 69 -17.46 5.00 -13.45
C TYR A 69 -18.49 5.92 -14.09
N LYS A 70 -18.08 7.15 -14.45
CA LYS A 70 -18.97 8.10 -15.11
C LYS A 70 -19.49 7.59 -16.45
N LYS A 71 -18.65 6.90 -17.23
CA LYS A 71 -19.03 6.34 -18.54
C LYS A 71 -19.94 5.11 -18.40
N SER A 72 -19.73 4.30 -17.38
CA SER A 72 -20.47 3.05 -17.18
C SER A 72 -21.79 3.23 -16.41
N TRP A 73 -21.84 4.10 -15.39
CA TRP A 73 -22.98 4.25 -14.46
C TRP A 73 -23.62 5.64 -14.51
N GLY A 74 -23.11 6.52 -15.36
CA GLY A 74 -23.59 7.90 -15.53
C GLY A 74 -23.03 8.89 -14.51
N PRO A 75 -23.37 10.19 -14.64
CA PRO A 75 -22.75 11.26 -13.85
C PRO A 75 -22.99 11.18 -12.34
N TYR A 76 -24.18 10.76 -11.91
CA TYR A 76 -24.53 10.70 -10.48
C TYR A 76 -23.70 9.64 -9.76
N TRP A 77 -23.73 8.38 -10.24
CA TRP A 77 -22.97 7.29 -9.64
C TRP A 77 -21.47 7.45 -9.86
N GLY A 78 -21.03 8.02 -10.98
CA GLY A 78 -19.64 8.39 -11.20
C GLY A 78 -19.13 9.32 -10.10
N PHE A 79 -19.91 10.35 -9.72
CA PHE A 79 -19.55 11.23 -8.61
C PHE A 79 -19.48 10.50 -7.27
N GLN A 80 -20.48 9.69 -6.93
CA GLN A 80 -20.49 8.94 -5.66
C GLN A 80 -19.27 8.00 -5.55
N LEU A 81 -18.98 7.24 -6.60
CA LEU A 81 -17.86 6.30 -6.61
C LEU A 81 -16.50 7.01 -6.61
N GLY A 82 -16.35 8.10 -7.35
CA GLY A 82 -15.13 8.92 -7.31
C GLY A 82 -14.91 9.57 -5.95
N TRP A 83 -15.99 9.99 -5.27
CA TRP A 83 -15.92 10.51 -3.91
C TRP A 83 -15.49 9.44 -2.90
N LEU A 84 -16.07 8.25 -3.00
CA LEU A 84 -15.69 7.11 -2.14
C LEU A 84 -14.24 6.70 -2.37
N GLU A 85 -13.79 6.63 -3.62
CA GLU A 85 -12.40 6.34 -3.97
C GLU A 85 -11.47 7.38 -3.35
N TRP A 86 -11.76 8.67 -3.50
CA TRP A 86 -10.97 9.73 -2.90
C TRP A 86 -10.90 9.62 -1.37
N LEU A 87 -12.01 9.28 -0.71
CA LEU A 87 -12.01 9.02 0.73
C LEU A 87 -11.12 7.83 1.11
N THR A 88 -11.14 6.74 0.35
CA THR A 88 -10.24 5.59 0.57
C THR A 88 -8.77 6.04 0.57
N TRP A 89 -8.37 6.84 -0.43
CA TRP A 89 -7.01 7.37 -0.49
C TRP A 89 -6.66 8.27 0.71
N MET A 90 -7.61 9.03 1.25
CA MET A 90 -7.40 9.82 2.47
C MET A 90 -7.17 8.94 3.70
N PHE A 91 -7.94 7.86 3.86
CA PHE A 91 -7.77 6.94 4.97
C PHE A 91 -6.43 6.20 4.88
N ASP A 92 -6.04 5.75 3.68
CA ASP A 92 -4.74 5.11 3.45
C ASP A 92 -3.59 6.07 3.78
N ALA A 93 -3.67 7.32 3.35
CA ALA A 93 -2.67 8.34 3.64
C ALA A 93 -2.52 8.64 5.15
N ALA A 94 -3.55 8.42 5.95
CA ALA A 94 -3.51 8.55 7.41
C ALA A 94 -3.06 7.25 8.11
N LEU A 95 -3.44 6.09 7.56
CA LEU A 95 -3.17 4.77 8.13
C LEU A 95 -1.67 4.47 8.14
N TYR A 96 -0.99 4.59 6.99
CA TYR A 96 0.41 4.15 6.87
C TYR A 96 1.40 4.91 7.77
N PRO A 97 1.35 6.26 7.88
CA PRO A 97 2.22 6.99 8.80
C PRO A 97 1.97 6.63 10.26
N THR A 98 0.72 6.32 10.61
CA THR A 98 0.33 5.90 11.96
C THR A 98 0.90 4.52 12.28
N LEU A 99 0.81 3.57 11.35
CA LEU A 99 1.44 2.25 11.49
C LEU A 99 2.96 2.37 11.67
N LEU A 100 3.63 3.24 10.90
CA LEU A 100 5.06 3.49 11.07
C LEU A 100 5.40 3.99 12.48
N ALA A 101 4.62 4.95 13.00
CA ALA A 101 4.81 5.48 14.35
C ALA A 101 4.56 4.40 15.41
N GLU A 102 3.57 3.52 15.21
CA GLU A 102 3.29 2.38 16.09
C GLU A 102 4.44 1.39 16.12
N TYR A 103 4.97 0.98 14.96
CA TYR A 103 6.15 0.12 14.91
C TYR A 103 7.38 0.76 15.55
N PHE A 104 7.57 2.08 15.40
CA PHE A 104 8.66 2.80 16.06
C PHE A 104 8.54 2.70 17.59
N VAL A 105 7.35 2.90 18.15
CA VAL A 105 7.11 2.75 19.59
C VAL A 105 7.36 1.31 20.02
N ILE A 106 6.81 0.32 19.32
CA ILE A 106 6.95 -1.10 19.69
C ILE A 106 8.41 -1.56 19.69
N PHE A 107 9.20 -1.21 18.67
CA PHE A 107 10.53 -1.79 18.48
C PHE A 107 11.68 -0.91 18.99
N ILE A 108 11.52 0.41 19.04
CA ILE A 108 12.62 1.34 19.36
C ILE A 108 12.41 1.99 20.72
N TRP A 109 11.20 2.46 21.02
CA TRP A 109 10.92 3.15 22.29
C TRP A 109 9.54 2.81 22.85
N PRO A 110 9.41 1.68 23.59
CA PRO A 110 8.12 1.22 24.12
C PRO A 110 7.47 2.19 25.12
N ASP A 111 8.28 2.88 25.91
CA ASP A 111 7.81 3.85 26.92
C ASP A 111 7.56 5.27 26.34
N ALA A 112 7.52 5.42 25.02
CA ALA A 112 7.33 6.72 24.40
C ALA A 112 5.92 7.27 24.70
N PRO A 113 5.78 8.55 25.11
CA PRO A 113 4.47 9.16 25.29
C PRO A 113 3.72 9.29 23.96
N PHE A 114 2.39 9.31 24.04
CA PHE A 114 1.51 9.44 22.87
C PHE A 114 1.87 10.63 21.95
N SER A 115 2.36 11.74 22.52
CA SER A 115 2.79 12.91 21.78
C SER A 115 3.93 12.63 20.79
N ILE A 116 4.83 11.69 21.08
CA ILE A 116 5.92 11.30 20.17
C ILE A 116 5.37 10.53 18.98
N SER A 117 4.50 9.54 19.21
CA SER A 117 3.85 8.79 18.12
C SER A 117 3.06 9.74 17.21
N TRP A 118 2.27 10.63 17.79
CA TRP A 118 1.51 11.63 17.04
C TRP A 118 2.41 12.60 16.25
N GLY A 119 3.52 13.05 16.86
CA GLY A 119 4.52 13.90 16.22
C GLY A 119 5.23 13.20 15.05
N LEU A 120 5.55 11.91 15.18
CA LEU A 120 6.12 11.09 14.11
C LEU A 120 5.16 10.96 12.94
N THR A 121 3.89 10.63 13.20
CA THR A 121 2.84 10.53 12.18
C THR A 121 2.73 11.82 11.38
N ILE A 122 2.60 12.97 12.06
CA ILE A 122 2.52 14.29 11.41
C ILE A 122 3.80 14.61 10.63
N GLY A 123 4.97 14.30 11.20
CA GLY A 123 6.26 14.52 10.57
C GLY A 123 6.40 13.76 9.24
N VAL A 124 5.99 12.49 9.22
CA VAL A 124 6.02 11.65 8.02
C VAL A 124 5.05 12.16 6.95
N ILE A 125 3.85 12.59 7.34
CA ILE A 125 2.87 13.20 6.42
C ILE A 125 3.46 14.44 5.76
N TRP A 126 3.97 15.39 6.54
CA TRP A 126 4.54 16.63 6.00
C TRP A 126 5.79 16.39 5.16
N LEU A 127 6.65 15.45 5.56
CA LEU A 127 7.80 15.04 4.76
C LEU A 127 7.35 14.53 3.38
N THR A 128 6.33 13.67 3.37
CA THR A 128 5.78 13.10 2.14
C THR A 128 5.14 14.17 1.27
N VAL A 129 4.40 15.12 1.85
CA VAL A 129 3.84 16.29 1.14
C VAL A 129 4.94 17.10 0.47
N LEU A 130 6.00 17.45 1.22
CA LEU A 130 7.12 18.23 0.70
C LEU A 130 7.88 17.52 -0.43
N LEU A 131 8.02 16.20 -0.35
CA LEU A 131 8.63 15.39 -1.41
C LEU A 131 7.73 15.34 -2.67
N ASN A 132 6.42 15.19 -2.50
CA ASN A 132 5.48 15.15 -3.62
C ASN A 132 5.37 16.48 -4.36
N ILE A 133 5.45 17.62 -3.65
CA ILE A 133 5.46 18.95 -4.28
C ILE A 133 6.69 19.15 -5.17
N ARG A 134 7.84 18.54 -4.84
CA ARG A 134 9.06 18.58 -5.67
C ARG A 134 8.96 17.76 -6.96
N GLY A 135 7.87 17.01 -7.14
CA GLY A 135 7.53 16.33 -8.38
C GLY A 135 8.11 14.93 -8.51
N VAL A 136 7.44 14.14 -9.35
CA VAL A 136 7.65 12.69 -9.49
C VAL A 136 9.04 12.32 -10.03
N LYS A 137 9.74 13.23 -10.71
CA LYS A 137 11.11 13.00 -11.20
C LYS A 137 12.11 12.80 -10.06
N THR A 138 11.88 13.45 -8.91
CA THR A 138 12.72 13.34 -7.72
C THR A 138 12.36 12.10 -6.89
N VAL A 139 11.08 11.71 -6.90
CA VAL A 139 10.55 10.59 -6.11
C VAL A 139 10.81 9.22 -6.79
N GLY A 140 10.95 9.19 -8.12
CA GLY A 140 11.19 7.95 -8.87
C GLY A 140 12.37 7.11 -8.33
N PRO A 141 13.59 7.66 -8.19
CA PRO A 141 14.71 6.93 -7.60
C PRO A 141 14.47 6.48 -6.15
N LEU A 142 13.66 7.23 -5.39
CA LEU A 142 13.32 6.87 -4.01
C LEU A 142 12.48 5.59 -3.96
N PHE A 143 11.55 5.36 -4.90
CA PHE A 143 10.79 4.11 -4.97
C PHE A 143 11.69 2.89 -5.18
N ASN A 144 12.75 3.02 -5.98
CA ASN A 144 13.74 1.94 -6.17
C ASN A 144 14.49 1.60 -4.88
N LEU A 145 14.71 2.57 -3.99
CA LEU A 145 15.32 2.32 -2.69
C LEU A 145 14.29 1.71 -1.71
N LEU A 146 13.09 2.27 -1.67
CA LEU A 146 12.02 1.87 -0.74
C LEU A 146 11.60 0.41 -0.94
N ILE A 147 11.51 -0.08 -2.17
CA ILE A 147 11.20 -1.49 -2.42
C ILE A 147 12.20 -2.44 -1.75
N TRP A 148 13.50 -2.13 -1.79
CA TRP A 148 14.51 -2.95 -1.12
C TRP A 148 14.41 -2.85 0.39
N ILE A 149 14.15 -1.65 0.93
CA ILE A 149 13.93 -1.46 2.37
C ILE A 149 12.73 -2.29 2.86
N GLN A 150 11.67 -2.42 2.06
CA GLN A 150 10.49 -3.20 2.40
C GLN A 150 10.70 -4.72 2.24
N VAL A 151 11.37 -5.15 1.16
CA VAL A 151 11.53 -6.57 0.83
C VAL A 151 12.65 -7.23 1.64
N MET A 152 13.74 -6.52 1.95
CA MET A 152 14.89 -7.10 2.64
C MET A 152 14.56 -7.73 4.01
N PRO A 153 13.81 -7.07 4.91
CA PRO A 153 13.42 -7.68 6.19
C PRO A 153 12.63 -8.98 6.00
N LEU A 154 11.77 -9.04 4.98
CA LEU A 154 10.99 -10.24 4.67
C LEU A 154 11.88 -11.38 4.19
N LEU A 155 12.84 -11.10 3.30
CA LEU A 155 13.81 -12.11 2.86
C LEU A 155 14.62 -12.66 4.03
N VAL A 156 15.04 -11.80 4.95
CA VAL A 156 15.75 -12.19 6.17
C VAL A 156 14.87 -13.09 7.04
N LEU A 157 13.61 -12.70 7.28
CA LEU A 157 12.66 -13.50 8.06
C LEU A 157 12.38 -14.86 7.42
N VAL A 158 12.18 -14.92 6.10
CA VAL A 158 11.99 -16.18 5.38
C VAL A 158 13.22 -17.07 5.48
N TYR A 159 14.42 -16.50 5.30
CA TYR A 159 15.66 -17.25 5.41
C TYR A 159 15.86 -17.87 6.81
N TYR A 160 15.67 -17.08 7.87
CA TYR A 160 15.72 -17.61 9.24
C TYR A 160 14.59 -18.60 9.52
N GLY A 161 13.39 -18.33 9.00
CA GLY A 161 12.22 -19.17 9.17
C GLY A 161 12.40 -20.57 8.57
N ILE A 162 13.03 -20.68 7.39
CA ILE A 162 13.31 -21.98 6.75
C ILE A 162 14.17 -22.87 7.66
N GLY A 163 15.12 -22.30 8.39
CA GLY A 163 15.96 -23.05 9.33
C GLY A 163 15.24 -23.54 10.59
N LEU A 164 14.01 -23.10 10.83
CA LEU A 164 13.16 -23.47 11.96
C LEU A 164 12.01 -24.42 11.56
N ILE A 165 11.91 -24.78 10.27
CA ILE A 165 10.93 -25.76 9.79
C ILE A 165 11.53 -27.15 10.01
N ASP A 166 10.96 -27.90 10.97
CA ASP A 166 11.24 -29.33 11.19
C ASP A 166 10.75 -30.19 9.99
#